data_AF-A0A2V5ZH54-F1
#
_entry.id   AF-A0A2V5ZH54-F1
#
_cell.length_a   1.000
_cell.length_b   1.000
_cell.length_c   1.000
_cell.angle_alpha   90.00
_cell.angle_beta   90.00
_cell.angle_gamma   90.00
#
_symmetry.space_group_name_H-M   'P 1'
#
loop_
_entity.id
_entity.type
_entity.pdbx_description
1 polymer ?
#
loop_
_entity_poly.entity_id
_entity_poly.type
_entity_poly.pdbx_seq_one_letter_code
_entity_poly.pdbx_strand_id
1 'polypeptide(L)'
;MDAESQDDLLTPGKMISADEYIEQRLNDQISWYDRKSGTNQLWFKRLRFAEIVAAAIIPLLSGFAGQSLSIKIAIGAFGVVVAVIASLLALLRLQEHWISYRATAEALKAEKFLFLTQTQPYDKEDALHLLVQRVEALLSKESTEWIRSTAKPPEGENRT
;
A
#
# COMPACT_ATOMS: atom_id res chain seq x y z
N MET A 1 15.22 -10.74 27.02
CA MET A 1 14.24 -10.15 26.09
C MET A 1 13.30 -11.29 25.73
N ASP A 2 12.31 -11.42 26.61
CA ASP A 2 11.99 -12.71 27.21
C ASP A 2 10.81 -13.37 26.53
N ALA A 3 10.94 -14.66 26.26
CA ALA A 3 9.88 -15.52 25.71
C ALA A 3 8.65 -15.60 26.63
N GLU A 4 8.74 -15.08 27.85
CA GLU A 4 7.67 -14.95 28.84
C GLU A 4 6.59 -13.93 28.44
N SER A 5 6.88 -12.93 27.60
CA SER A 5 5.88 -11.91 27.25
C SER A 5 4.89 -12.37 26.17
N GLN A 6 5.19 -13.46 25.45
CA GLN A 6 4.42 -13.92 24.30
C GLN A 6 3.52 -15.12 24.65
N ASP A 7 3.85 -15.87 25.72
CA ASP A 7 3.09 -17.02 26.21
C ASP A 7 1.86 -16.61 27.08
N ASP A 8 1.92 -15.43 27.69
CA ASP A 8 0.87 -14.86 28.58
C ASP A 8 -0.32 -14.23 27.83
N LEU A 9 -0.34 -14.33 26.50
CA LEU A 9 -1.40 -13.82 25.62
C LEU A 9 -2.46 -14.87 25.26
N LEU A 10 -2.20 -16.16 25.55
CA LEU A 10 -3.07 -17.28 25.17
C LEU A 10 -3.70 -18.00 26.36
N THR A 11 -3.70 -17.40 27.55
CA THR A 11 -4.49 -17.91 28.69
C THR A 11 -5.99 -17.72 28.40
N PRO A 12 -6.79 -18.80 28.36
CA PRO A 12 -8.24 -18.69 28.17
C PRO A 12 -8.86 -17.83 29.28
N GLY A 13 -9.39 -16.65 28.94
CA GLY A 13 -10.12 -15.76 29.86
C GLY A 13 -9.44 -14.44 30.23
N LYS A 14 -8.21 -14.16 29.77
CA LYS A 14 -7.59 -12.83 29.96
C LYS A 14 -8.15 -11.84 28.93
N MET A 15 -8.86 -10.81 29.40
CA MET A 15 -9.31 -9.71 28.54
C MET A 15 -8.12 -8.78 28.26
N ILE A 16 -7.86 -8.50 26.98
CA ILE A 16 -6.80 -7.57 26.55
C ILE A 16 -7.16 -6.16 27.02
N SER A 17 -6.21 -5.48 27.68
CA SER A 17 -6.39 -4.10 28.12
C SER A 17 -6.33 -3.11 26.95
N ALA A 18 -6.82 -1.88 27.15
CA ALA A 18 -6.75 -0.85 26.12
C ALA A 18 -5.31 -0.55 25.69
N ASP A 19 -4.40 -0.41 26.65
CA ASP A 19 -2.98 -0.12 26.38
C ASP A 19 -2.31 -1.27 25.62
N GLU A 20 -2.60 -2.51 26.02
CA GLU A 20 -2.08 -3.71 25.37
C GLU A 20 -2.57 -3.83 23.92
N TYR A 21 -3.86 -3.55 23.67
CA TYR A 21 -4.41 -3.51 22.32
C TYR A 21 -3.76 -2.40 21.47
N ILE A 22 -3.57 -1.20 22.04
CA ILE A 22 -2.95 -0.08 21.33
C ILE A 22 -1.52 -0.43 20.92
N GLU A 23 -0.73 -1.00 21.82
CA GLU A 23 0.66 -1.33 21.53
C GLU A 23 0.78 -2.53 20.59
N GLN A 24 0.17 -3.67 20.91
CA GLN A 24 0.39 -4.92 20.17
C GLN A 24 -0.37 -4.99 18.85
N ARG A 25 -1.50 -4.29 18.72
CA ARG A 25 -2.34 -4.35 17.53
C ARG A 25 -2.30 -3.04 16.76
N LEU A 26 -2.71 -1.93 17.37
CA LEU A 26 -2.91 -0.69 16.62
C LEU A 26 -1.59 -0.07 16.13
N ASN A 27 -0.58 0.04 17.00
CA ASN A 27 0.72 0.61 16.64
C ASN A 27 1.46 -0.25 15.61
N ASP A 28 1.38 -1.56 15.74
CA ASP A 28 1.97 -2.51 14.79
C ASP A 28 1.33 -2.36 13.40
N GLN A 29 0.00 -2.25 13.33
CA GLN A 29 -0.69 -2.02 12.06
C GLN A 29 -0.33 -0.66 11.45
N ILE A 30 -0.35 0.42 12.23
CA ILE A 30 0.08 1.75 11.77
C ILE A 30 1.49 1.70 11.17
N SER A 31 2.43 1.08 11.90
CA SER A 31 3.83 0.98 11.50
C SER A 31 4.01 0.15 10.22
N TRP A 32 3.25 -0.95 10.10
CA TRP A 32 3.24 -1.77 8.89
C TRP A 32 2.77 -0.99 7.68
N TYR A 33 1.62 -0.30 7.79
CA TYR A 33 1.04 0.49 6.71
C TYR A 33 1.93 1.66 6.29
N ASP A 34 2.50 2.40 7.25
CA ASP A 34 3.42 3.50 6.97
C ASP A 34 4.67 3.01 6.22
N ARG A 35 5.29 1.92 6.70
CA ARG A 35 6.48 1.35 6.05
C ARG A 35 6.16 0.80 4.67
N LYS A 36 5.01 0.14 4.51
CA LYS A 36 4.55 -0.41 3.23
C LYS A 36 4.25 0.70 2.23
N SER A 37 3.61 1.79 2.68
CA SER A 37 3.39 2.99 1.86
C SER A 37 4.73 3.58 1.38
N GLY A 38 5.67 3.81 2.28
CA GLY A 38 6.99 4.35 1.95
C GLY A 38 7.76 3.49 0.93
N THR A 39 7.70 2.16 1.10
CA THR A 39 8.34 1.21 0.18
C THR A 39 7.73 1.29 -1.21
N ASN A 40 6.40 1.27 -1.34
CA ASN A 40 5.71 1.38 -2.63
C ASN A 40 5.99 2.73 -3.31
N GLN A 41 5.98 3.82 -2.54
CA GLN A 41 6.28 5.15 -3.04
C GLN A 41 7.70 5.23 -3.60
N LEU A 42 8.68 4.66 -2.91
CA LEU A 42 10.08 4.65 -3.34
C LEU A 42 10.25 3.85 -4.64
N TRP A 43 9.69 2.65 -4.72
CA TRP A 43 9.75 1.83 -5.93
C TRP A 43 9.06 2.50 -7.12
N PHE A 44 7.89 3.09 -6.91
CA PHE A 44 7.18 3.84 -7.93
C PHE A 44 8.05 4.98 -8.48
N LYS A 45 8.60 5.82 -7.59
CA LYS A 45 9.44 6.96 -7.99
C LYS A 45 10.69 6.51 -8.74
N ARG A 46 11.34 5.42 -8.31
CA ARG A 46 12.54 4.86 -8.96
C ARG A 46 12.24 4.37 -10.37
N LEU A 47 11.19 3.56 -10.53
CA LEU A 47 10.78 3.04 -11.84
C LEU A 47 10.35 4.19 -12.77
N ARG A 48 9.52 5.11 -12.29
CA ARG A 48 9.06 6.25 -13.09
C ARG A 48 10.21 7.15 -13.52
N PHE A 49 11.19 7.39 -12.63
CA PHE A 49 12.38 8.15 -12.98
C PHE A 49 13.22 7.45 -14.05
N ALA A 50 13.46 6.14 -13.91
CA ALA A 50 14.20 5.35 -14.90
C ALA A 50 13.52 5.36 -16.27
N GLU A 51 12.18 5.23 -16.31
CA GLU A 51 11.39 5.34 -17.53
C GLU A 51 11.54 6.70 -18.21
N ILE A 52 11.44 7.80 -17.44
CA ILE A 52 11.58 9.16 -17.96
C ILE A 52 12.98 9.36 -18.56
N VAL A 53 14.02 8.91 -17.86
CA VAL A 53 15.40 9.02 -18.35
C VAL A 53 15.58 8.21 -19.64
N ALA A 54 15.12 6.96 -19.68
CA ALA A 54 15.17 6.12 -20.88
C ALA A 54 14.42 6.76 -22.06
N ALA A 55 13.22 7.30 -21.81
CA ALA A 55 12.41 7.98 -22.81
C ALA A 55 13.07 9.27 -23.32
N ALA A 56 13.75 10.03 -22.47
CA ALA A 56 14.44 11.26 -22.84
C ALA A 56 15.72 11.01 -23.68
N ILE A 57 16.38 9.86 -23.49
CA ILE A 57 17.57 9.48 -24.27
C ILE A 57 17.19 9.16 -25.73
N ILE A 58 15.99 8.64 -25.98
CA ILE A 58 15.54 8.30 -27.35
C ILE A 58 15.60 9.49 -28.33
N PRO A 59 14.97 10.65 -28.07
CA PRO A 59 15.06 11.79 -28.98
C PRO A 59 16.48 12.37 -29.07
N LEU A 60 17.25 12.32 -27.97
CA LEU A 60 18.65 12.72 -27.99
C LEU A 60 19.47 11.88 -28.97
N LEU A 61 19.37 10.55 -28.89
CA LEU A 61 20.05 9.63 -29.81
C LEU A 61 19.51 9.73 -31.23
N SER A 62 18.20 9.96 -31.39
CA SER A 62 17.56 10.14 -32.70
C SER A 62 18.20 11.28 -33.49
N GLY A 63 18.55 12.39 -32.82
CA GLY A 63 19.24 13.52 -33.44
C GLY A 63 20.63 13.20 -34.03
N PHE A 64 21.29 12.15 -33.54
CA PHE A 64 22.63 11.72 -34.00
C PHE A 64 22.61 10.40 -34.80
N ALA A 65 21.45 9.81 -35.04
CA ALA A 65 21.36 8.45 -35.57
C ALA A 65 21.94 8.30 -36.98
N GLY A 66 21.72 9.28 -37.87
CA GLY A 66 22.20 9.24 -39.26
C GLY A 66 22.00 7.88 -39.93
N GLN A 67 23.07 7.31 -40.49
CA GLN A 67 23.10 5.92 -40.99
C GLN A 67 23.69 4.91 -39.99
N SER A 68 24.01 5.32 -38.76
CA SER A 68 24.62 4.44 -37.76
C SER A 68 23.63 3.38 -37.26
N LEU A 69 23.88 2.12 -37.62
CA LEU A 69 23.07 0.99 -37.15
C LEU A 69 23.13 0.85 -35.63
N SER A 70 24.28 1.09 -35.01
CA SER A 70 24.47 0.98 -33.55
C SER A 70 23.56 1.95 -32.78
N ILE A 71 23.40 3.18 -33.26
CA ILE A 71 22.51 4.17 -32.61
C ILE A 71 21.04 3.76 -32.77
N LYS A 72 20.66 3.22 -33.94
CA LYS A 72 19.30 2.71 -34.17
C LYS A 72 18.96 1.54 -33.25
N ILE A 73 19.92 0.61 -33.05
CA ILE A 73 19.77 -0.50 -32.09
C ILE A 73 19.63 0.03 -30.66
N ALA A 74 20.44 1.02 -30.26
CA ALA A 74 20.34 1.63 -28.94
C ALA A 74 18.96 2.28 -28.71
N ILE A 75 18.44 3.03 -29.69
CA ILE A 75 17.08 3.60 -29.65
C ILE A 75 16.03 2.51 -29.43
N GLY A 76 16.11 1.41 -30.21
CA GLY A 76 15.22 0.26 -30.05
C GLY A 76 15.30 -0.36 -28.65
N ALA A 77 16.50 -0.54 -28.12
CA ALA A 77 16.72 -1.06 -26.77
C ALA A 77 16.11 -0.17 -25.69
N PHE A 78 16.28 1.16 -25.78
CA PHE A 78 15.61 2.10 -24.86
C PHE A 78 14.08 2.04 -24.98
N GLY A 79 13.55 1.87 -26.20
CA GLY A 79 12.11 1.67 -26.41
C GLY A 79 11.58 0.42 -25.69
N VAL A 80 12.32 -0.69 -25.74
CA VAL A 80 11.99 -1.92 -24.99
C VAL A 80 12.03 -1.67 -23.48
N VAL A 81 13.06 -0.99 -22.98
CA VAL A 81 13.18 -0.64 -21.55
C VAL A 81 12.00 0.21 -21.08
N VAL A 82 11.62 1.24 -21.84
CA VAL A 82 10.44 2.08 -21.54
C VAL A 82 9.18 1.23 -21.49
N ALA A 83 8.93 0.39 -22.49
CA ALA A 83 7.74 -0.47 -22.54
C ALA A 83 7.67 -1.42 -21.33
N VAL A 84 8.78 -2.07 -20.98
CA VAL A 84 8.84 -2.98 -19.82
C VAL A 84 8.54 -2.24 -18.52
N ILE A 85 9.17 -1.07 -18.30
CA ILE A 85 8.94 -0.31 -17.06
C ILE A 85 7.50 0.19 -16.99
N ALA A 86 6.94 0.70 -18.09
CA ALA A 86 5.55 1.13 -18.17
C ALA A 86 4.59 -0.03 -17.82
N SER A 87 4.82 -1.22 -18.38
CA SER A 87 4.05 -2.42 -18.05
C SER A 87 4.18 -2.83 -16.59
N LEU A 88 5.37 -2.79 -16.00
CA LEU A 88 5.57 -3.07 -14.57
C LEU A 88 4.85 -2.06 -13.68
N LEU A 89 4.89 -0.77 -14.02
CA LEU A 89 4.19 0.27 -13.28
C LEU A 89 2.67 0.09 -13.31
N ALA A 90 2.12 -0.31 -14.47
CA ALA A 90 0.71 -0.62 -14.63
C ALA A 90 0.30 -1.89 -13.86
N LEU A 91 1.13 -2.94 -13.93
CA LEU A 91 0.86 -4.23 -13.31
C LEU A 91 0.93 -4.17 -11.78
N LEU A 92 1.96 -3.52 -11.24
CA LEU A 92 2.22 -3.50 -9.80
C LEU A 92 1.38 -2.47 -9.05
N ARG A 93 0.71 -1.54 -9.75
CA ARG A 93 -0.17 -0.50 -9.19
C ARG A 93 0.43 0.21 -7.96
N LEU A 94 1.75 0.39 -7.96
CA LEU A 94 2.50 0.89 -6.79
C LEU A 94 1.97 2.25 -6.31
N GLN A 95 1.53 3.11 -7.24
CA GLN A 95 0.94 4.41 -6.95
C GLN A 95 -0.31 4.31 -6.09
N GLU A 96 -1.22 3.42 -6.48
CA GLU A 96 -2.49 3.23 -5.77
C GLU A 96 -2.25 2.62 -4.40
N HIS A 97 -1.35 1.62 -4.33
CA HIS A 97 -0.98 0.97 -3.09
C HIS A 97 -0.39 1.96 -2.08
N TRP A 98 0.58 2.81 -2.44
CA TRP A 98 1.15 3.72 -1.45
C TRP A 98 0.14 4.77 -0.94
N ILE A 99 -0.76 5.24 -1.80
CA ILE A 99 -1.83 6.18 -1.41
C ILE A 99 -2.81 5.50 -0.46
N SER A 100 -3.29 4.30 -0.80
CA SER A 100 -4.22 3.54 0.03
C SER A 100 -3.62 3.23 1.39
N TYR A 101 -2.40 2.68 1.44
CA TYR A 101 -1.71 2.37 2.69
C TYR A 101 -1.50 3.60 3.57
N ARG A 102 -1.17 4.75 2.98
CA ARG A 102 -1.04 5.99 3.74
C ARG A 102 -2.37 6.46 4.29
N ALA A 103 -3.44 6.39 3.50
CA ALA A 103 -4.77 6.76 3.96
C ALA A 103 -5.22 5.87 5.13
N THR A 104 -4.99 4.56 5.06
CA THR A 104 -5.28 3.62 6.15
C THR A 104 -4.44 3.93 7.39
N ALA A 105 -3.13 4.17 7.26
CA ALA A 105 -2.27 4.54 8.38
C ALA A 105 -2.75 5.84 9.07
N GLU A 106 -3.09 6.87 8.30
CA GLU A 106 -3.59 8.14 8.85
C GLU A 106 -4.96 7.97 9.51
N ALA A 107 -5.85 7.13 8.95
CA ALA A 107 -7.14 6.81 9.58
C ALA A 107 -6.95 6.08 10.92
N LEU A 108 -6.04 5.10 10.99
CA LEU A 108 -5.71 4.39 12.22
C LEU A 108 -5.10 5.31 13.28
N LYS A 109 -4.20 6.23 12.88
CA LYS A 109 -3.66 7.27 13.77
C LYS A 109 -4.76 8.19 14.29
N ALA A 110 -5.70 8.58 13.43
CA ALA A 110 -6.82 9.43 13.84
C ALA A 110 -7.68 8.74 14.91
N GLU A 111 -8.06 7.48 14.71
CA GLU A 111 -8.82 6.72 15.73
C GLU A 111 -8.02 6.55 17.03
N LYS A 112 -6.70 6.28 16.94
CA LYS A 112 -5.81 6.24 18.11
C LYS A 112 -5.86 7.54 18.89
N PHE A 113 -5.68 8.68 18.22
CA PHE A 113 -5.64 9.98 18.89
C PHE A 113 -7.00 10.34 19.50
N LEU A 114 -8.10 10.13 18.77
CA LEU A 114 -9.45 10.38 19.28
C LEU A 114 -9.74 9.56 20.54
N PHE A 115 -9.31 8.29 20.58
CA PHE A 115 -9.44 7.45 21.76
C PHE A 115 -8.61 7.96 22.93
N LEU A 116 -7.32 8.26 22.70
CA LEU A 116 -6.42 8.75 23.74
C LEU A 116 -6.83 10.11 24.31
N THR A 117 -7.47 10.96 23.52
CA THR A 117 -7.99 12.27 23.97
C THR A 117 -9.42 12.21 24.48
N GLN A 118 -10.02 11.02 24.58
CA GLN A 118 -11.43 10.81 24.97
C GLN A 118 -12.40 11.73 24.21
N THR A 119 -12.07 12.01 22.95
CA THR A 119 -12.89 12.85 22.07
C THR A 119 -13.97 11.99 21.44
N GLN A 120 -15.14 12.58 21.16
CA GLN A 120 -16.21 11.88 20.45
C GLN A 120 -15.67 11.13 19.22
N PRO A 121 -16.02 9.84 19.06
CA PRO A 121 -17.05 9.08 19.77
C PRO A 121 -16.57 8.30 21.02
N TYR A 122 -15.35 8.55 21.51
CA TYR A 122 -14.71 7.83 22.61
C TYR A 122 -14.88 8.49 23.99
N ASP A 123 -15.85 9.40 24.12
CA ASP A 123 -16.22 10.10 25.35
C ASP A 123 -17.13 9.28 26.28
N LYS A 124 -17.24 7.95 26.06
CA LYS A 124 -18.19 7.04 26.73
C LYS A 124 -17.48 5.82 27.30
N GLU A 125 -18.15 5.12 28.23
CA GLU A 125 -17.60 3.95 28.93
C GLU A 125 -17.18 2.79 28.01
N ASP A 126 -17.81 2.63 26.84
CA ASP A 126 -17.53 1.54 25.89
C ASP A 126 -16.53 1.91 24.77
N ALA A 127 -15.68 2.90 25.02
CA ALA A 127 -14.75 3.44 24.04
C ALA A 127 -13.80 2.39 23.43
N LEU A 128 -13.36 1.40 24.21
CA LEU A 128 -12.42 0.38 23.74
C LEU A 128 -13.07 -0.56 22.71
N HIS A 129 -14.28 -1.07 22.97
CA HIS A 129 -14.97 -1.91 21.99
C HIS A 129 -15.23 -1.15 20.68
N LEU A 130 -15.62 0.11 20.77
CA LEU A 130 -15.80 0.96 19.59
C LEU A 130 -14.48 1.17 18.82
N LEU A 131 -13.35 1.33 19.52
CA LEU A 131 -12.03 1.45 18.91
C LEU A 131 -11.68 0.18 18.14
N VAL A 132 -11.83 -0.97 18.79
CA VAL A 132 -11.56 -2.28 18.18
C VAL A 132 -12.41 -2.48 16.92
N GLN A 133 -13.72 -2.22 17.00
CA GLN A 133 -14.61 -2.35 15.85
C GLN A 133 -14.19 -1.47 14.67
N ARG A 134 -13.84 -0.20 14.94
CA ARG A 134 -13.44 0.74 13.88
C ARG A 134 -12.09 0.39 13.28
N VAL A 135 -11.11 0.03 14.10
CA VAL A 135 -9.80 -0.42 13.64
C VAL A 135 -9.94 -1.66 12.78
N GLU A 136 -10.63 -2.72 13.24
CA GLU A 136 -10.78 -3.95 12.47
C GLU A 136 -11.62 -3.74 11.19
N ALA A 137 -12.56 -2.80 11.19
CA ALA A 137 -13.27 -2.38 9.97
C ALA A 137 -12.34 -1.70 8.96
N LEU A 138 -11.43 -0.82 9.41
CA LEU A 138 -10.43 -0.19 8.55
C LEU A 138 -9.48 -1.24 7.94
N LEU A 139 -9.02 -2.20 8.74
CA LEU A 139 -8.14 -3.28 8.29
C LEU A 139 -8.84 -4.23 7.30
N SER A 140 -10.12 -4.53 7.52
CA SER A 140 -10.91 -5.44 6.66
C SER A 140 -11.26 -4.84 5.30
N LYS A 141 -11.24 -3.51 5.18
CA LYS A 141 -11.60 -2.80 3.94
C LYS A 141 -10.66 -3.14 2.78
N GLU A 142 -9.38 -3.35 3.06
CA GLU A 142 -8.39 -3.75 2.03
C GLU A 142 -8.59 -5.18 1.53
N SER A 143 -8.94 -6.11 2.43
CA SER A 143 -9.19 -7.51 2.05
C SER A 143 -10.41 -7.63 1.14
N THR A 144 -11.42 -6.77 1.36
CA THR A 144 -12.66 -6.75 0.58
C THR A 144 -12.46 -6.18 -0.83
N GLU A 145 -11.55 -5.22 -1.02
CA GLU A 145 -11.20 -4.71 -2.36
C GLU A 145 -10.55 -5.79 -3.23
N TRP A 146 -9.76 -6.69 -2.63
CA TRP A 146 -9.19 -7.85 -3.33
C TRP A 146 -10.26 -8.87 -3.74
N ILE A 147 -11.20 -9.20 -2.85
CA ILE A 147 -12.30 -10.12 -3.17
C ILE A 147 -13.22 -9.54 -4.24
N ARG A 148 -13.55 -8.24 -4.17
CA ARG A 148 -14.43 -7.59 -5.15
C ARG A 148 -13.77 -7.47 -6.53
N SER A 149 -12.47 -7.22 -6.60
CA SER A 149 -11.73 -7.15 -7.87
C SER A 149 -11.50 -8.51 -8.53
N THR A 150 -11.53 -9.60 -7.76
CA THR A 150 -11.43 -10.98 -8.28
C THR A 150 -12.79 -11.62 -8.57
N ALA A 151 -13.87 -11.14 -7.93
CA ALA A 151 -15.21 -11.71 -8.07
C ALA A 151 -16.06 -11.11 -9.20
N LYS A 152 -15.59 -10.09 -9.96
CA LYS A 152 -16.37 -9.55 -11.10
C LYS A 152 -16.19 -10.47 -12.32
N PRO A 153 -17.20 -11.26 -12.74
CA PRO A 153 -17.13 -12.00 -13.99
C PRO A 153 -17.19 -11.01 -15.17
N PRO A 154 -16.65 -11.33 -16.35
CA PRO A 154 -16.81 -10.48 -17.52
C PRO A 154 -18.30 -10.33 -17.85
N GLU A 155 -18.84 -9.13 -17.63
CA GLU A 155 -20.16 -8.73 -18.12
C GLU A 155 -20.08 -8.61 -19.64
N GLY A 156 -20.44 -9.68 -20.35
CA GLY A 156 -20.46 -9.64 -21.81
C GLY A 156 -20.62 -10.99 -22.50
N GLU A 157 -21.72 -11.71 -22.26
CA GLU A 157 -22.25 -12.62 -23.28
C GLU A 157 -23.78 -12.55 -23.30
N ASN A 158 -24.28 -11.39 -23.73
CA ASN A 158 -25.63 -11.31 -24.29
C ASN A 158 -25.47 -11.57 -25.79
N ARG A 159 -25.61 -12.83 -26.20
CA ARG A 159 -25.80 -13.20 -27.61
C ARG A 159 -27.28 -13.51 -27.81
N THR A 160 -27.84 -12.70 -28.69
CA THR A 160 -29.16 -12.77 -29.35
C THR A 160 -29.61 -14.17 -29.70
#